data_AF-A0A7G1IQ34-F1
#
_entry.id   AF-A0A7G1IQ34-F1
#
_cell.length_a   1.000
_cell.length_b   1.000
_cell.length_c   1.000
_cell.angle_alpha   90.00
_cell.angle_beta   90.00
_cell.angle_gamma   90.00
#
_symmetry.space_group_name_H-M   'P 1'
#
loop_
_entity.id
_entity.type
_entity.pdbx_description
1 polymer ?
#
loop_
_entity_poly.entity_id
_entity_poly.type
_entity_poly.pdbx_seq_one_letter_code
_entity_poly.pdbx_strand_id
1 'polypeptide(L)'
;METNLFGFSWPLRHRVLPNDATRRWCRADGMAKAVPAVFNAVSGPLSVLGYFEAGPLLRLQSPGRPLFTPLPPVAGTPESWVERAALYAGETALRIGEITSAEQAVRDLTPE
;
A
#
# COMPACT_ATOMS: atom_id res chain seq x y z
N MET A 1 2.59 1.46 9.90
CA MET A 1 3.00 0.08 10.29
C MET A 1 3.91 -0.52 9.23
N GLU A 2 4.72 -1.52 9.56
CA GLU A 2 5.50 -2.28 8.57
C GLU A 2 4.84 -3.65 8.34
N THR A 3 4.64 -4.02 7.08
CA THR A 3 3.96 -5.27 6.68
C THR A 3 4.53 -5.84 5.40
N ASN A 4 4.40 -7.13 5.17
CA ASN A 4 4.64 -7.74 3.86
C ASN A 4 3.34 -8.17 3.15
N LEU A 5 2.16 -7.70 3.61
CA LEU A 5 0.87 -8.08 3.03
C LEU A 5 0.78 -7.78 1.53
N PHE A 6 1.17 -6.57 1.13
CA PHE A 6 1.13 -6.06 -0.24
C PHE A 6 2.33 -6.52 -1.09
N GLY A 7 2.82 -7.74 -0.85
CA GLY A 7 4.07 -8.25 -1.39
C GLY A 7 3.96 -9.03 -2.69
N PHE A 8 2.79 -9.07 -3.35
CA PHE A 8 2.65 -9.80 -4.61
C PHE A 8 3.61 -9.25 -5.66
N SER A 9 4.33 -10.13 -6.34
CA SER A 9 5.47 -9.86 -7.25
C SER A 9 6.63 -9.06 -6.64
N TRP A 10 6.49 -8.49 -5.45
CA TRP A 10 7.52 -7.71 -4.77
C TRP A 10 7.52 -8.01 -3.26
N PRO A 11 8.09 -9.15 -2.83
CA PRO A 11 7.95 -9.69 -1.47
C PRO A 11 8.87 -8.99 -0.45
N LEU A 12 8.85 -7.66 -0.41
CA LEU A 12 9.55 -6.83 0.56
C LEU A 12 8.60 -6.32 1.65
N ARG A 13 9.18 -5.68 2.67
CA ARG A 13 8.43 -4.98 3.71
C ARG A 13 7.98 -3.61 3.18
N HIS A 14 6.73 -3.28 3.45
CA HIS A 14 6.02 -2.08 3.02
C HIS A 14 5.62 -1.29 4.26
N ARG A 15 5.86 0.02 4.26
CA ARG A 15 5.39 0.92 5.31
C ARG A 15 4.08 1.56 4.87
N VAL A 16 2.99 1.16 5.51
CA VAL A 16 1.62 1.54 5.13
C VAL A 16 0.78 1.96 6.33
N LEU A 17 -0.29 2.68 6.07
CA LEU A 17 -1.36 2.93 7.05
C LEU A 17 -2.19 1.66 7.29
N PRO A 18 -2.69 1.44 8.51
CA PRO A 18 -3.62 0.35 8.79
C PRO A 18 -4.97 0.57 8.09
N ASN A 19 -5.47 -0.48 7.43
CA ASN A 19 -6.78 -0.55 6.80
C ASN A 19 -7.43 -1.94 6.98
N ASP A 20 -8.64 -2.17 6.44
CA ASP A 20 -9.35 -3.44 6.60
C ASP A 20 -8.55 -4.65 6.11
N ALA A 21 -7.84 -4.52 4.99
CA ALA A 21 -6.96 -5.58 4.50
C ALA A 21 -5.88 -5.94 5.53
N THR A 22 -5.16 -4.95 6.07
CA THR A 22 -4.15 -5.19 7.11
C THR A 22 -4.77 -5.73 8.41
N ARG A 23 -5.95 -5.23 8.83
CA ARG A 23 -6.64 -5.70 10.03
C ARG A 23 -7.01 -7.17 9.93
N ARG A 24 -7.45 -7.60 8.74
CA ARG A 24 -7.87 -8.98 8.51
C ARG A 24 -6.71 -9.94 8.25
N TRP A 25 -5.70 -9.51 7.49
CA TRP A 25 -4.69 -10.41 6.94
C TRP A 25 -3.30 -10.26 7.54
N CYS A 26 -3.08 -9.29 8.43
CA CYS A 26 -1.86 -9.23 9.22
C CYS A 26 -2.02 -9.91 10.59
N ARG A 27 -0.90 -10.35 11.13
CA ARG A 27 -0.71 -10.75 12.52
C ARG A 27 -0.43 -9.50 13.37
N ALA A 28 -0.36 -9.68 14.70
CA ALA A 28 -0.08 -8.59 15.64
C ALA A 28 1.31 -7.93 15.41
N ASP A 29 2.25 -8.67 14.84
CA ASP A 29 3.58 -8.18 14.44
C ASP A 29 3.59 -7.38 13.12
N GLY A 30 2.41 -7.20 12.49
CA GLY A 30 2.24 -6.52 11.20
C GLY A 30 2.49 -7.40 9.98
N MET A 31 3.01 -8.62 10.15
CA MET A 31 3.32 -9.52 9.04
C MET A 31 2.07 -10.25 8.54
N ALA A 32 2.06 -10.58 7.25
CA ALA A 32 0.98 -11.32 6.63
C ALA A 32 0.76 -12.69 7.30
N LYS A 33 -0.51 -13.10 7.39
CA LYS A 33 -0.93 -14.46 7.69
C LYS A 33 -0.46 -15.42 6.58
N ALA A 34 -0.54 -16.72 6.84
CA ALA A 34 0.05 -17.75 5.98
C ALA A 34 -0.40 -17.67 4.51
N VAL A 35 -1.69 -17.48 4.25
CA VAL A 35 -2.22 -17.52 2.87
C VAL A 35 -1.68 -16.37 1.99
N PRO A 36 -1.79 -15.09 2.37
CA PRO A 36 -1.13 -14.02 1.60
C PRO A 36 0.40 -14.17 1.54
N ALA A 37 1.03 -14.65 2.62
CA ALA A 37 2.49 -14.86 2.63
C ALA A 37 2.94 -15.89 1.58
N VAL A 38 2.16 -16.96 1.36
CA VAL A 38 2.41 -17.95 0.30
C VAL A 38 2.26 -17.30 -1.08
N PHE A 39 1.21 -16.50 -1.33
CA PHE A 39 1.08 -15.78 -2.60
C PHE A 39 2.27 -14.87 -2.87
N ASN A 40 2.78 -14.18 -1.85
CA ASN A 40 3.93 -13.29 -1.98
C ASN A 40 5.22 -14.07 -2.29
N ALA A 41 5.44 -15.21 -1.63
CA ALA A 41 6.60 -16.06 -1.89
C ALA A 41 6.58 -16.65 -3.32
N VAL A 42 5.43 -17.17 -3.76
CA VAL A 42 5.28 -17.82 -5.07
C VAL A 42 5.34 -16.81 -6.22
N SER A 43 4.85 -15.59 -6.00
CA SER A 43 4.87 -14.54 -7.03
C SER A 43 6.21 -13.81 -7.15
N GLY A 44 7.17 -14.00 -6.24
CA GLY A 44 8.47 -13.32 -6.27
C GLY A 44 9.21 -13.32 -7.62
N PRO A 45 9.28 -14.45 -8.36
CA PRO A 45 9.88 -14.49 -9.68
C PRO A 45 9.21 -13.58 -10.71
N LEU A 46 7.94 -13.20 -10.52
CA LEU A 46 7.21 -12.28 -11.40
C LEU A 46 7.70 -10.83 -11.29
N SER A 47 8.57 -10.50 -10.33
CA SER A 47 9.20 -9.18 -10.20
C SER A 47 9.88 -8.69 -11.49
N VAL A 48 10.39 -9.62 -12.31
CA VAL A 48 11.05 -9.32 -13.59
C VAL A 48 10.12 -8.71 -14.64
N LEU A 49 8.81 -8.91 -14.51
CA LEU A 49 7.81 -8.39 -15.45
C LEU A 49 7.55 -6.89 -15.26
N GLY A 50 8.18 -6.27 -14.25
CA GLY A 50 8.07 -4.84 -14.00
C GLY A 50 6.72 -4.43 -13.39
N TYR A 51 6.40 -3.15 -13.55
CA TYR A 51 5.21 -2.56 -12.93
C TYR A 51 3.95 -2.98 -13.68
N PHE A 52 3.03 -3.64 -12.98
CA PHE A 52 1.71 -3.93 -13.52
C PHE A 52 0.80 -2.72 -13.44
N GLU A 53 -0.10 -2.58 -14.42
CA GLU A 53 -1.14 -1.56 -14.42
C GLU A 53 -1.98 -1.60 -13.13
N ALA A 54 -2.00 -0.46 -12.41
CA ALA A 54 -2.55 -0.38 -11.06
C ALA A 54 -4.07 -0.64 -11.02
N GLY A 55 -4.80 -0.04 -11.96
CA GLY A 55 -6.26 0.01 -11.95
C GLY A 55 -6.94 -1.36 -12.05
N PRO A 56 -6.68 -2.17 -13.09
CA PRO A 56 -7.31 -3.48 -13.25
C PRO A 56 -7.00 -4.45 -12.11
N LEU A 57 -5.77 -4.44 -11.59
CA LEU A 57 -5.36 -5.34 -10.50
C LEU A 57 -5.96 -4.93 -9.16
N LEU A 58 -6.11 -3.64 -8.89
CA LEU A 58 -6.80 -3.17 -7.67
C LEU A 58 -8.28 -3.56 -7.63
N ARG A 59 -8.96 -3.67 -8.79
CA ARG A 59 -10.35 -4.17 -8.85
C ARG A 59 -10.49 -5.60 -8.36
N LEU A 60 -9.46 -6.42 -8.52
CA LEU A 60 -9.46 -7.82 -8.11
C LEU A 60 -9.18 -7.99 -6.61
N GLN A 61 -8.63 -6.96 -5.97
CA GLN A 61 -8.34 -6.95 -4.54
C GLN A 61 -9.60 -6.64 -3.74
N SER A 62 -9.72 -7.29 -2.60
CA SER A 62 -10.75 -6.99 -1.61
C SER A 62 -10.26 -7.43 -0.25
N PRO A 63 -10.68 -6.81 0.86
CA PRO A 63 -10.31 -7.27 2.18
C PRO A 63 -10.71 -8.74 2.40
N GLY A 64 -11.81 -9.21 1.81
CA GLY A 64 -12.24 -10.60 1.93
C GLY A 64 -11.32 -11.66 1.30
N ARG A 65 -10.42 -11.29 0.39
CA ARG A 65 -9.56 -12.20 -0.38
C ARG A 65 -8.10 -12.08 0.06
N PRO A 66 -7.28 -13.13 -0.05
CA PRO A 66 -5.90 -13.14 0.45
C PRO A 66 -4.84 -12.64 -0.54
N LEU A 67 -5.23 -12.02 -1.66
CA LEU A 67 -4.31 -11.61 -2.73
C LEU A 67 -4.20 -10.08 -2.75
N PHE A 68 -2.99 -9.56 -2.53
CA PHE A 68 -2.74 -8.13 -2.42
C PHE A 68 -1.45 -7.70 -3.15
N THR A 69 -1.53 -6.63 -3.93
CA THR A 69 -0.41 -6.09 -4.72
C THR A 69 0.16 -4.83 -4.06
N PRO A 70 1.39 -4.41 -4.38
CA PRO A 70 1.99 -3.17 -3.86
C PRO A 70 1.39 -1.89 -4.48
N LEU A 71 0.23 -1.98 -5.12
CA LEU A 71 -0.35 -0.87 -5.88
C LEU A 71 -1.12 0.07 -4.93
N PRO A 72 -0.79 1.37 -4.88
CA PRO A 72 -1.57 2.35 -4.14
C PRO A 72 -2.83 2.76 -4.92
N PRO A 73 -3.87 3.29 -4.23
CA PRO A 73 -4.94 3.98 -4.92
C PRO A 73 -4.39 5.24 -5.61
N VAL A 74 -4.89 5.54 -6.80
CA VAL A 74 -4.49 6.71 -7.60
C VAL A 74 -5.71 7.61 -7.87
N ALA A 75 -5.47 8.81 -8.41
CA ALA A 75 -6.55 9.72 -8.78
C ALA A 75 -7.60 9.02 -9.67
N GLY A 76 -8.87 9.24 -9.37
CA GLY A 76 -10.00 8.61 -10.07
C GLY A 76 -10.35 7.18 -9.60
N THR A 77 -9.61 6.60 -8.66
CA THR A 77 -10.04 5.35 -8.01
C THR A 77 -11.13 5.61 -6.96
N PRO A 78 -12.08 4.67 -6.75
CA PRO A 78 -13.11 4.82 -5.73
C PRO A 78 -12.52 4.95 -4.32
N GLU A 79 -13.07 5.85 -3.49
CA GLU A 79 -12.61 6.07 -2.12
C GLU A 79 -12.56 4.77 -1.30
N SER A 80 -13.52 3.87 -1.48
CA SER A 80 -13.55 2.55 -0.81
C SER A 80 -12.33 1.66 -1.06
N TRP A 81 -11.43 2.03 -1.98
CA TRP A 81 -10.21 1.30 -2.23
C TRP A 81 -9.11 1.57 -1.19
N VAL A 82 -9.26 2.62 -0.37
CA VAL A 82 -8.36 2.85 0.77
C VAL A 82 -8.35 1.65 1.73
N GLU A 83 -9.44 0.89 1.80
CA GLU A 83 -9.57 -0.27 2.68
C GLU A 83 -8.89 -1.55 2.17
N ARG A 84 -8.48 -1.58 0.89
CA ARG A 84 -7.94 -2.77 0.22
C ARG A 84 -6.55 -2.60 -0.38
N ALA A 85 -6.07 -1.37 -0.51
CA ALA A 85 -4.86 -1.02 -1.23
C ALA A 85 -3.68 -0.73 -0.28
N ALA A 86 -2.47 -0.64 -0.85
CA ALA A 86 -1.29 -0.25 -0.11
C ALA A 86 -1.26 1.27 0.10
N LEU A 87 -1.65 1.73 1.29
CA LEU A 87 -1.62 3.15 1.67
C LEU A 87 -0.24 3.56 2.19
N TYR A 88 0.71 3.81 1.29
CA TYR A 88 2.07 4.23 1.69
C TYR A 88 2.06 5.59 2.38
N ALA A 89 2.46 5.61 3.64
CA ALA A 89 2.63 6.85 4.41
C ALA A 89 3.71 6.67 5.48
N GLY A 90 4.53 7.71 5.63
CA GLY A 90 5.48 7.82 6.73
C GLY A 90 4.83 8.37 8.01
N GLU A 91 5.58 8.35 9.11
CA GLU A 91 5.12 8.91 10.39
C GLU A 91 4.88 10.43 10.30
N THR A 92 5.58 11.12 9.39
CA THR A 92 5.41 12.55 9.12
C THR A 92 4.05 12.90 8.54
N ALA A 93 3.32 11.95 7.94
CA ALA A 93 1.98 12.19 7.42
C ALA A 93 1.01 12.67 8.52
N LEU A 94 1.24 12.27 9.78
CA LEU A 94 0.46 12.74 10.93
C LEU A 94 0.67 14.23 11.25
N ARG A 95 1.72 14.85 10.70
CA ARG A 95 2.01 16.28 10.85
C ARG A 95 1.40 17.12 9.72
N ILE A 96 0.84 16.47 8.69
CA ILE A 96 0.16 17.17 7.59
C ILE A 96 -1.28 17.44 8.02
N GLY A 97 -1.53 18.65 8.51
CA GLY A 97 -2.86 19.09 8.96
C GLY A 97 -3.67 19.84 7.91
N GLU A 98 -3.04 20.20 6.79
CA GLU A 98 -3.65 21.02 5.75
C GLU A 98 -3.27 20.54 4.36
N ILE A 99 -4.14 20.85 3.39
CA ILE A 99 -3.88 20.63 1.97
C ILE A 99 -3.39 21.96 1.40
N THR A 100 -2.17 21.95 0.85
CA THR A 100 -1.56 23.14 0.24
C THR A 100 -1.08 22.83 -1.18
N SER A 101 -0.78 23.88 -1.95
CA SER A 101 -0.17 23.71 -3.26
C SER A 101 1.31 23.34 -3.13
N ALA A 102 1.84 22.62 -4.13
CA ALA A 102 3.26 22.31 -4.16
C ALA A 102 4.14 23.58 -4.15
N GLU A 103 3.71 24.63 -4.85
CA GLU A 103 4.39 25.92 -4.88
C GLU A 103 4.50 26.54 -3.49
N GLN A 104 3.38 26.59 -2.76
CA GLN A 104 3.34 27.15 -1.42
C GLN A 104 4.21 26.32 -0.45
N ALA A 105 4.08 25.00 -0.48
CA ALA A 105 4.90 24.11 0.34
C ALA A 105 6.41 24.32 0.11
N VAL A 106 6.83 24.49 -1.15
CA VAL A 106 8.25 24.75 -1.47
C VAL A 106 8.70 26.09 -0.91
N ARG A 107 7.91 27.16 -1.07
CA ARG A 107 8.22 28.47 -0.47
C ARG A 107 8.38 28.37 1.04
N ASP A 108 7.44 27.75 1.73
CA ASP A 108 7.41 27.69 3.20
C ASP A 108 8.56 26.84 3.78
N LEU A 109 9.08 25.87 3.01
CA LEU A 109 10.14 24.96 3.43
C LEU A 109 11.55 25.37 2.95
N THR A 110 11.67 26.36 2.07
CA THR A 110 12.97 26.84 1.59
C THR A 110 13.59 27.77 2.65
N PRO A 111 14.78 27.45 3.20
CA PRO A 111 15.48 28.34 4.12
C PRO A 111 15.84 29.67 3.46
N GLU A 112 15.91 30.74 4.25
CA GLU A 112 16.45 32.04 3.81
C GLU A 112 17.95 31.97 3.45
#